data_AF-A0A6G3MGW0-F1
#
_entry.id   AF-A0A6G3MGW0-F1
#
_cell.length_a   1.000
_cell.length_b   1.000
_cell.length_c   1.000
_cell.angle_alpha   90.00
_cell.angle_beta   90.00
_cell.angle_gamma   90.00
#
_symmetry.space_group_name_H-M   'P 1'
#
loop_
_entity.id
_entity.type
_entity.pdbx_description
1 polymer ?
#
loop_
_entity_poly.entity_id
_entity_poly.type
_entity_poly.pdbx_seq_one_letter_code
_entity_poly.pdbx_strand_id
1 'polypeptide(L)'
;QFTCYENSLFVIFIILLSRAIIKSSLNFIVPISIMEHNMDRAVIRDAVNRSKFYFRKNVKNNDKLRTNETPDSPFIEELSIAEIFNGKKNKFIGLIPIINEYVSNLDIDIDTHNCINEALRFIEDRASGKILTPASWIRHFVTNHPKYRRDSVVTEEILYDLTRTIKDISDRKIRLSTVL
;
A
#
# COMPACT_ATOMS: atom_id res chain seq x y z
N GLN A 1 0.78 -9.89 7.07
CA GLN A 1 2.07 -9.30 7.50
C GLN A 1 2.74 -10.29 8.43
N PHE A 2 4.07 -10.27 8.56
CA PHE A 2 4.76 -11.26 9.40
C PHE A 2 4.83 -10.84 10.86
N THR A 3 4.76 -9.54 11.14
CA THR A 3 4.85 -9.02 12.51
C THR A 3 3.57 -8.26 12.90
N CYS A 4 3.23 -8.30 14.19
CA CYS A 4 2.16 -7.45 14.75
C CYS A 4 2.46 -5.95 14.56
N TYR A 5 3.75 -5.61 14.50
CA TYR A 5 4.21 -4.26 14.25
C TYR A 5 3.79 -3.74 12.88
N GLU A 6 4.17 -4.44 11.80
CA GLU A 6 3.74 -4.07 10.45
C GLU A 6 2.21 -4.02 10.34
N ASN A 7 1.51 -4.95 11.02
CA ASN A 7 0.05 -4.93 11.07
C ASN A 7 -0.49 -3.64 11.70
N SER A 8 0.09 -3.18 12.80
CA SER A 8 -0.32 -1.92 13.44
C SER A 8 -0.14 -0.69 12.55
N LEU A 9 0.92 -0.64 11.72
CA LEU A 9 1.14 0.47 10.79
C LEU A 9 0.02 0.57 9.74
N PHE A 10 -0.47 -0.57 9.22
CA PHE A 10 -1.63 -0.59 8.32
C PHE A 10 -2.91 -0.16 9.01
N VAL A 11 -3.13 -0.56 10.27
CA VAL A 11 -4.30 -0.17 11.06
C VAL A 11 -4.30 1.35 11.29
N ILE A 12 -3.16 1.91 11.72
CA ILE A 12 -2.98 3.37 11.90
C ILE A 12 -3.32 4.10 10.59
N PHE A 13 -2.78 3.63 9.46
CA PHE A 13 -3.05 4.23 8.17
C PHE A 13 -4.53 4.21 7.79
N ILE A 14 -5.21 3.07 7.92
CA ILE A 14 -6.64 2.96 7.57
C ILE A 14 -7.50 3.85 8.46
N ILE A 15 -7.19 3.94 9.76
CA ILE A 15 -7.88 4.83 10.69
C ILE A 15 -7.70 6.29 10.26
N LEU A 16 -6.46 6.73 10.01
CA LEU A 16 -6.18 8.09 9.57
C LEU A 16 -6.82 8.42 8.22
N LEU A 17 -6.76 7.49 7.27
CA LEU A 17 -7.37 7.64 5.96
C LEU A 17 -8.88 7.79 6.08
N SER A 18 -9.55 6.94 6.86
CA SER A 18 -11.00 7.03 7.07
C SER A 18 -11.42 8.37 7.67
N ARG A 19 -10.65 8.89 8.65
CA ARG A 19 -10.90 10.19 9.26
C ARG A 19 -10.65 11.35 8.29
N ALA A 20 -9.59 11.27 7.48
CA ALA A 20 -9.29 12.26 6.45
C ALA A 20 -10.39 12.31 5.37
N ILE A 21 -10.90 11.14 4.93
CA ILE A 21 -12.01 11.04 3.97
C ILE A 21 -13.24 11.78 4.48
N ILE A 22 -13.63 11.53 5.74
CA ILE A 22 -14.81 12.14 6.35
C ILE A 22 -14.58 13.64 6.56
N LYS A 23 -13.43 14.04 7.09
CA LYS A 23 -13.15 15.45 7.42
C LYS A 23 -13.07 16.34 6.19
N SER A 24 -12.52 15.84 5.09
CA SER A 24 -12.35 16.59 3.85
C SER A 24 -13.46 16.32 2.83
N SER A 25 -14.52 15.60 3.21
CA SER A 25 -15.67 15.23 2.37
C SER A 25 -15.25 14.69 0.99
N LEU A 26 -14.26 13.79 1.01
CA LEU A 26 -13.64 13.25 -0.22
C LEU A 26 -14.55 12.23 -0.90
N ASN A 27 -14.63 12.30 -2.23
CA ASN A 27 -15.43 11.37 -3.02
C ASN A 27 -14.53 10.40 -3.80
N PHE A 28 -14.57 9.12 -3.43
CA PHE A 28 -13.85 8.02 -4.09
C PHE A 28 -14.77 7.05 -4.84
N ILE A 29 -16.03 7.44 -5.06
CA ILE A 29 -17.00 6.56 -5.75
C ILE A 29 -16.54 6.31 -7.18
N VAL A 30 -16.49 5.03 -7.55
CA VAL A 30 -16.23 4.51 -8.89
C VAL A 30 -17.26 3.42 -9.23
N PRO A 31 -17.57 3.19 -10.52
CA PRO A 31 -18.43 2.09 -10.95
C PRO A 31 -17.92 0.72 -10.49
N ILE A 32 -18.84 -0.19 -10.13
CA ILE A 32 -18.50 -1.52 -9.62
C ILE A 32 -17.71 -2.36 -10.65
N SER A 33 -18.03 -2.24 -11.94
CA SER A 33 -17.33 -2.95 -13.02
C SER A 33 -15.83 -2.59 -13.10
N ILE A 34 -15.49 -1.33 -12.81
CA ILE A 34 -14.10 -0.87 -12.75
C ILE A 34 -13.42 -1.43 -11.50
N MET A 35 -14.14 -1.53 -10.40
CA MET A 35 -13.64 -2.15 -9.18
C MET A 35 -13.36 -3.65 -9.36
N GLU A 36 -14.23 -4.37 -10.06
CA GLU A 36 -14.01 -5.77 -10.42
C GLU A 36 -12.72 -5.94 -11.24
N HIS A 37 -12.52 -5.09 -12.27
CA HIS A 37 -11.28 -5.08 -13.04
C HIS A 37 -10.05 -4.81 -12.16
N ASN A 38 -10.15 -3.91 -11.18
CA ASN A 38 -9.06 -3.65 -10.24
C ASN A 38 -8.77 -4.88 -9.35
N MET A 39 -9.80 -5.61 -8.92
CA MET A 39 -9.63 -6.84 -8.14
C MET A 39 -8.89 -7.92 -8.94
N ASP A 40 -9.23 -8.11 -10.21
CA ASP A 40 -8.52 -9.04 -11.09
C ASP A 40 -7.03 -8.68 -11.23
N ARG A 41 -6.74 -7.38 -11.40
CA ARG A 41 -5.34 -6.89 -11.47
C ARG A 41 -4.59 -7.05 -10.15
N ALA A 42 -5.28 -7.02 -9.00
CA ALA A 42 -4.67 -7.10 -7.68
C ALA A 42 -4.13 -8.49 -7.34
N VAL A 43 -4.68 -9.54 -7.96
CA VAL A 43 -4.28 -10.94 -7.72
C VAL A 43 -3.01 -11.32 -8.49
N ILE A 44 -2.66 -10.56 -9.53
CA ILE A 44 -1.49 -10.83 -10.37
C ILE A 44 -0.20 -10.80 -9.52
N ARG A 45 0.75 -11.70 -9.84
CA ARG A 45 2.06 -11.74 -9.18
C ARG A 45 2.76 -10.38 -9.31
N ASP A 46 3.19 -9.83 -8.16
CA ASP A 46 3.91 -8.56 -8.09
C ASP A 46 3.08 -7.36 -8.59
N ALA A 47 1.75 -7.43 -8.43
CA ALA A 47 0.82 -6.39 -8.83
C ALA A 47 1.13 -5.00 -8.23
N VAL A 48 1.70 -4.95 -7.03
CA VAL A 48 2.09 -3.69 -6.37
C VAL A 48 3.05 -2.87 -7.24
N ASN A 49 4.01 -3.53 -7.89
CA ASN A 49 5.04 -2.87 -8.69
C ASN A 49 4.69 -2.82 -10.19
N ARG A 50 3.97 -3.83 -10.69
CA ARG A 50 3.76 -4.03 -12.14
C ARG A 50 2.40 -3.56 -12.63
N SER A 51 1.36 -3.67 -11.81
CA SER A 51 -0.01 -3.38 -12.23
C SER A 51 -0.35 -1.91 -12.03
N LYS A 52 -1.29 -1.43 -12.85
CA LYS A 52 -1.95 -0.14 -12.66
C LYS A 52 -3.42 -0.36 -12.35
N PHE A 53 -3.99 0.51 -11.54
CA PHE A 53 -5.35 0.43 -11.05
C PHE A 53 -6.11 1.67 -11.46
N TYR A 54 -7.37 1.48 -11.85
CA TYR A 54 -8.28 2.57 -12.12
C TYR A 54 -8.62 3.29 -10.82
N PHE A 55 -8.35 4.59 -10.77
CA PHE A 55 -8.56 5.38 -9.56
C PHE A 55 -9.17 6.73 -9.91
N ARG A 56 -10.06 7.23 -9.04
CA ARG A 56 -10.71 8.52 -9.21
C ARG A 56 -9.74 9.65 -8.86
N LYS A 57 -9.60 10.61 -9.76
CA LYS A 57 -8.69 11.75 -9.62
C LYS A 57 -9.34 12.95 -8.95
N ASN A 58 -10.57 13.28 -9.35
CA ASN A 58 -11.36 14.38 -8.81
C ASN A 58 -11.98 14.00 -7.45
N VAL A 59 -11.12 13.92 -6.44
CA VAL A 59 -11.48 13.47 -5.09
C VAL A 59 -11.98 14.62 -4.21
N LYS A 60 -11.44 15.83 -4.39
CA LYS A 60 -11.87 17.04 -3.66
C LYS A 60 -13.00 17.74 -4.43
N ASN A 61 -14.09 18.07 -3.74
CA ASN A 61 -15.24 18.79 -4.32
C ASN A 61 -14.92 20.20 -4.84
N ASN A 62 -13.73 20.74 -4.51
CA ASN A 62 -13.28 22.06 -4.94
C ASN A 62 -12.53 22.04 -6.29
N ASP A 63 -12.38 20.90 -6.96
CA ASP A 63 -11.76 20.80 -8.29
C ASP A 63 -12.66 21.34 -9.43
N LYS A 64 -13.60 22.24 -9.08
CA LYS A 64 -14.59 22.93 -9.93
C LYS A 64 -13.95 23.84 -11.00
N LEU A 65 -12.64 23.94 -11.06
CA LEU A 65 -11.91 24.98 -11.79
C LEU A 65 -11.25 24.50 -13.09
N ARG A 66 -11.35 23.21 -13.49
CA ARG A 66 -10.50 22.69 -14.58
C ARG A 66 -11.19 22.03 -15.79
N THR A 67 -12.50 21.79 -15.79
CA THR A 67 -13.16 21.24 -16.98
C THR A 67 -14.60 21.73 -17.12
N ASN A 68 -14.99 22.11 -18.34
CA ASN A 68 -16.38 22.42 -18.74
C ASN A 68 -17.28 21.17 -18.77
N GLU A 69 -16.98 20.16 -17.96
CA GLU A 69 -17.69 18.89 -17.90
C GLU A 69 -18.62 18.88 -16.68
N THR A 70 -19.69 18.08 -16.76
CA THR A 70 -20.70 18.01 -15.72
C THR A 70 -20.07 17.67 -14.35
N PRO A 71 -20.46 18.37 -13.27
CA PRO A 71 -19.76 18.36 -11.98
C PRO A 71 -19.70 17.00 -11.25
N ASP A 72 -20.41 15.97 -11.74
CA ASP A 72 -20.57 14.68 -11.08
C ASP A 72 -19.93 13.49 -11.80
N SER A 73 -19.35 13.67 -13.00
CA SER A 73 -18.70 12.54 -13.68
C SER A 73 -17.36 12.18 -12.99
N PRO A 74 -17.13 10.91 -12.62
CA PRO A 74 -15.87 10.50 -12.01
C PRO A 74 -14.76 10.51 -13.08
N PHE A 75 -13.73 11.35 -12.90
CA PHE A 75 -12.55 11.31 -13.75
C PHE A 75 -11.65 10.17 -13.26
N ILE A 76 -11.64 9.05 -13.99
CA ILE A 76 -10.92 7.84 -13.64
C ILE A 76 -9.68 7.71 -14.52
N GLU A 77 -8.52 7.52 -13.91
CA GLU A 77 -7.24 7.30 -14.59
C GLU A 77 -6.56 6.04 -14.05
N GLU A 78 -5.75 5.39 -14.87
CA GLU A 78 -4.89 4.29 -14.41
C GLU A 78 -3.64 4.81 -13.70
N LEU A 79 -3.47 4.41 -12.43
CA LEU A 79 -2.36 4.81 -11.57
C LEU A 79 -1.65 3.57 -11.00
N SER A 80 -0.34 3.62 -10.83
CA SER A 80 0.37 2.60 -10.05
C SER A 80 0.06 2.73 -8.56
N ILE A 81 0.34 1.69 -7.77
CA ILE A 81 0.20 1.77 -6.30
C ILE A 81 1.06 2.92 -5.74
N ALA A 82 2.30 3.07 -6.21
CA ALA A 82 3.15 4.20 -5.83
C ALA A 82 2.49 5.56 -6.11
N GLU A 83 1.87 5.72 -7.28
CA GLU A 83 1.16 6.96 -7.66
C GLU A 83 -0.12 7.19 -6.84
N ILE A 84 -0.84 6.11 -6.48
CA ILE A 84 -2.04 6.21 -5.62
C ILE A 84 -1.67 6.66 -4.21
N PHE A 85 -0.60 6.12 -3.63
CA PHE A 85 -0.22 6.48 -2.26
C PHE A 85 0.51 7.83 -2.20
N ASN A 86 1.48 8.05 -3.08
CA ASN A 86 2.38 9.22 -3.02
C ASN A 86 1.89 10.40 -3.88
N GLY A 87 0.93 10.16 -4.76
CA GLY A 87 0.46 11.14 -5.73
C GLY A 87 1.22 11.10 -7.06
N LYS A 88 0.72 11.87 -8.02
CA LYS A 88 1.29 12.05 -9.35
C LYS A 88 1.25 13.53 -9.71
N LYS A 89 2.41 14.11 -10.01
CA LYS A 89 2.55 15.56 -10.29
C LYS A 89 1.46 16.07 -11.23
N ASN A 90 0.76 17.12 -10.82
CA ASN A 90 -0.33 17.78 -11.55
C ASN A 90 -1.51 16.88 -11.97
N LYS A 91 -1.55 15.64 -11.48
CA LYS A 91 -2.59 14.67 -11.79
C LYS A 91 -3.32 14.24 -10.53
N PHE A 92 -2.65 13.72 -9.51
CA PHE A 92 -3.32 13.20 -8.34
C PHE A 92 -2.56 13.59 -7.07
N ILE A 93 -3.29 13.97 -6.03
CA ILE A 93 -2.70 14.45 -4.76
C ILE A 93 -2.01 13.29 -4.03
N GLY A 94 -2.57 12.07 -4.09
CA GLY A 94 -2.08 10.92 -3.33
C GLY A 94 -2.76 10.78 -1.97
N LEU A 95 -2.88 9.54 -1.49
CA LEU A 95 -3.50 9.25 -0.18
C LEU A 95 -2.65 9.75 0.99
N ILE A 96 -1.32 9.62 0.91
CA ILE A 96 -0.41 10.04 1.99
C ILE A 96 -0.44 11.58 2.15
N PRO A 97 -0.34 12.39 1.08
CA PRO A 97 -0.47 13.84 1.21
C PRO A 97 -1.84 14.28 1.76
N ILE A 98 -2.93 13.59 1.43
CA ILE A 98 -4.26 13.84 2.01
C ILE A 98 -4.25 13.59 3.53
N ILE A 99 -3.62 12.50 3.98
CA ILE A 99 -3.50 12.21 5.41
C ILE A 99 -2.62 13.26 6.10
N ASN A 100 -1.51 13.66 5.49
CA ASN A 100 -0.63 14.69 6.05
C ASN A 100 -1.35 16.04 6.20
N GLU A 101 -2.20 16.42 5.24
CA GLU A 101 -3.06 17.62 5.36
C GLU A 101 -4.05 17.48 6.51
N TYR A 102 -4.66 16.31 6.68
CA TYR A 102 -5.54 16.05 7.82
C TYR A 102 -4.80 16.13 9.16
N VAL A 103 -3.64 15.48 9.28
CA VAL A 103 -2.83 15.42 10.50
C VAL A 103 -2.27 16.79 10.88
N SER A 104 -1.86 17.61 9.90
CA SER A 104 -1.36 18.98 10.13
C SER A 104 -2.41 19.91 10.77
N ASN A 105 -3.69 19.57 10.67
CA ASN A 105 -4.78 20.33 11.28
C ASN A 105 -5.15 19.83 12.70
N LEU A 106 -4.48 18.79 13.20
CA LEU A 106 -4.71 18.25 14.54
C LEU A 106 -3.65 18.78 15.50
N ASP A 107 -4.08 19.12 16.71
CA ASP A 107 -3.18 19.39 17.82
C ASP A 107 -2.78 18.05 18.45
N ILE A 108 -1.62 17.52 18.03
CA ILE A 108 -1.08 16.24 18.50
C ILE A 108 0.33 16.42 19.03
N ASP A 109 0.70 15.59 20.00
CA ASP A 109 2.04 15.58 20.57
C ASP A 109 3.08 15.01 19.58
N ILE A 110 4.35 15.29 19.87
CA ILE A 110 5.49 14.94 19.03
C ILE A 110 5.62 13.41 18.87
N ASP A 111 5.36 12.63 19.93
CA ASP A 111 5.53 11.18 19.89
C ASP A 111 4.47 10.53 19.01
N THR A 112 3.22 10.98 19.13
CA THR A 112 2.12 10.57 18.24
C THR A 112 2.43 10.93 16.79
N HIS A 113 2.91 12.16 16.54
CA HIS A 113 3.28 12.60 15.19
C HIS A 113 4.41 11.74 14.59
N ASN A 114 5.41 11.36 15.40
CA ASN A 114 6.49 10.47 14.97
C ASN A 114 5.97 9.06 14.60
N CYS A 115 5.08 8.49 15.41
CA CYS A 115 4.47 7.19 15.14
C CYS A 115 3.65 7.20 13.84
N ILE A 116 2.88 8.27 13.60
CA ILE A 116 2.15 8.46 12.34
C ILE A 116 3.11 8.53 11.15
N ASN A 117 4.17 9.32 11.25
CA ASN A 117 5.16 9.44 10.18
C ASN A 117 5.85 8.12 9.88
N GLU A 118 6.13 7.31 10.89
CA GLU A 118 6.70 5.98 10.69
C GLU A 118 5.73 5.06 9.92
N ALA A 119 4.44 5.07 10.28
CA ALA A 119 3.42 4.32 9.56
C ALA A 119 3.28 4.77 8.10
N LEU A 120 3.27 6.09 7.84
CA LEU A 120 3.17 6.63 6.50
C LEU A 120 4.40 6.30 5.64
N ARG A 121 5.61 6.45 6.19
CA ARG A 121 6.87 6.09 5.50
C ARG A 121 6.94 4.62 5.15
N PHE A 122 6.53 3.75 6.07
CA PHE A 122 6.50 2.31 5.81
C PHE A 122 5.60 1.96 4.62
N ILE A 123 4.44 2.61 4.52
CA ILE A 123 3.49 2.40 3.43
C ILE A 123 4.00 3.00 2.13
N GLU A 124 4.61 4.18 2.16
CA GLU A 124 5.29 4.80 1.01
C GLU A 124 6.38 3.88 0.44
N ASP A 125 7.26 3.38 1.31
CA ASP A 125 8.38 2.52 0.91
C ASP A 125 7.90 1.17 0.37
N ARG A 126 6.78 0.66 0.89
CA ARG A 126 6.14 -0.55 0.36
C ARG A 126 5.42 -0.31 -0.97
N ALA A 127 4.73 0.83 -1.11
CA ALA A 127 4.03 1.21 -2.33
C ALA A 127 4.99 1.50 -3.49
N SER A 128 6.18 2.04 -3.18
CA SER A 128 7.25 2.31 -4.14
C SER A 128 8.14 1.10 -4.45
N GLY A 129 7.93 -0.02 -3.77
CA GLY A 129 8.69 -1.25 -3.98
C GLY A 129 10.07 -1.29 -3.30
N LYS A 130 10.44 -0.29 -2.50
CA LYS A 130 11.68 -0.29 -1.71
C LYS A 130 11.67 -1.39 -0.65
N ILE A 131 10.51 -1.64 -0.05
CA ILE A 131 10.29 -2.75 0.90
C ILE A 131 9.48 -3.83 0.20
N LEU A 132 10.00 -5.06 0.21
CA LEU A 132 9.27 -6.20 -0.36
C LEU A 132 7.97 -6.47 0.39
N THR A 133 6.97 -6.91 -0.36
CA THR A 133 5.77 -7.51 0.23
C THR A 133 6.12 -8.87 0.83
N PRO A 134 5.38 -9.35 1.85
CA PRO A 134 5.54 -10.72 2.37
C PRO A 134 5.47 -11.78 1.26
N ALA A 135 4.58 -11.61 0.27
CA ALA A 135 4.45 -12.52 -0.85
C ALA A 135 5.68 -12.50 -1.79
N SER A 136 6.26 -11.32 -2.04
CA SER A 136 7.50 -11.21 -2.83
C SER A 136 8.68 -11.80 -2.07
N TRP A 137 8.75 -11.57 -0.75
CA TRP A 137 9.78 -12.12 0.12
C TRP A 137 9.72 -13.67 0.17
N ILE A 138 8.54 -14.27 0.37
CA ILE A 138 8.37 -15.75 0.37
C ILE A 138 8.84 -16.33 -0.96
N ARG A 139 8.44 -15.72 -2.08
CA ARG A 139 8.87 -16.19 -3.41
C ARG A 139 10.37 -16.12 -3.54
N HIS A 140 10.99 -15.00 -3.15
CA HIS A 140 12.44 -14.83 -3.18
C HIS A 140 13.16 -15.89 -2.35
N PHE A 141 12.69 -16.10 -1.10
CA PHE A 141 13.21 -17.12 -0.20
C PHE A 141 13.16 -18.52 -0.84
N VAL A 142 12.00 -18.94 -1.34
CA VAL A 142 11.82 -20.25 -1.97
C VAL A 142 12.70 -20.38 -3.22
N THR A 143 12.72 -19.36 -4.09
CA THR A 143 13.46 -19.42 -5.36
C THR A 143 14.97 -19.49 -5.18
N ASN A 144 15.49 -18.94 -4.08
CA ASN A 144 16.92 -18.95 -3.75
C ASN A 144 17.30 -20.06 -2.76
N HIS A 145 16.34 -20.89 -2.35
CA HIS A 145 16.62 -21.98 -1.43
C HIS A 145 17.51 -23.04 -2.12
N PRO A 146 18.60 -23.52 -1.49
CA PRO A 146 19.55 -24.46 -2.12
C PRO A 146 18.91 -25.76 -2.62
N LYS A 147 17.81 -26.18 -2.00
CA LYS A 147 17.05 -27.39 -2.34
C LYS A 147 15.99 -27.19 -3.42
N TYR A 148 15.71 -25.94 -3.80
CA TYR A 148 14.68 -25.66 -4.79
C TYR A 148 15.18 -25.95 -6.20
N ARG A 149 14.45 -26.80 -6.93
CA ARG A 149 14.86 -27.30 -8.26
C ARG A 149 14.24 -26.53 -9.42
N ARG A 150 13.61 -25.37 -9.16
CA ARG A 150 12.87 -24.57 -10.16
C ARG A 150 11.74 -25.34 -10.84
N ASP A 151 11.20 -26.34 -10.16
CA ASP A 151 10.10 -27.21 -10.58
C ASP A 151 8.74 -26.73 -10.04
N SER A 152 8.70 -25.57 -9.38
CA SER A 152 7.52 -25.03 -8.68
C SER A 152 7.02 -25.92 -7.53
N VAL A 153 7.86 -26.85 -7.04
CA VAL A 153 7.55 -27.70 -5.89
C VAL A 153 8.25 -27.15 -4.64
N VAL A 154 7.48 -26.99 -3.57
CA VAL A 154 8.01 -26.63 -2.24
C VAL A 154 8.06 -27.89 -1.40
N THR A 155 9.25 -28.42 -1.17
CA THR A 155 9.46 -29.62 -0.33
C THR A 155 9.27 -29.29 1.16
N GLU A 156 9.08 -30.32 1.98
CA GLU A 156 8.95 -30.16 3.45
C GLU A 156 10.16 -29.47 4.08
N GLU A 157 11.38 -29.74 3.58
CA GLU A 157 12.61 -29.08 4.02
C GLU A 157 12.56 -27.56 3.78
N ILE A 158 12.18 -27.13 2.56
CA ILE A 158 12.02 -25.71 2.21
C ILE A 158 10.93 -25.08 3.08
N LEU A 159 9.82 -25.79 3.29
CA LEU A 159 8.70 -25.30 4.10
C LEU A 159 9.10 -25.14 5.57
N TYR A 160 9.86 -26.08 6.13
CA TYR A 160 10.38 -26.00 7.48
C TYR A 160 11.29 -24.78 7.66
N ASP A 161 12.25 -24.59 6.76
CA ASP A 161 13.17 -23.44 6.83
C ASP A 161 12.45 -22.10 6.64
N LEU A 162 11.46 -22.06 5.74
CA LEU A 162 10.61 -20.88 5.52
C LEU A 162 9.83 -20.53 6.80
N THR A 163 9.12 -21.50 7.37
CA THR A 163 8.26 -21.27 8.55
C THR A 163 9.09 -20.90 9.79
N ARG A 164 10.25 -21.54 9.97
CA ARG A 164 11.22 -21.17 11.02
C ARG A 164 11.72 -19.73 10.84
N THR A 165 12.09 -19.34 9.63
CA THR A 165 12.56 -17.97 9.35
C THR A 165 11.46 -16.95 9.59
N ILE A 166 10.21 -17.24 9.19
CA ILE A 166 9.05 -16.38 9.47
C ILE A 166 8.82 -16.25 10.98
N LYS A 167 8.97 -17.34 11.75
CA LYS A 167 8.88 -17.29 13.22
C LYS A 167 9.94 -16.38 13.82
N ASP A 168 11.20 -16.49 13.38
CA ASP A 168 12.28 -15.65 13.89
C ASP A 168 12.12 -14.17 13.50
N ILE A 169 11.53 -13.88 12.34
CA ILE A 169 11.11 -12.53 11.94
C ILE A 169 9.99 -12.01 12.84
N SER A 170 8.97 -12.82 13.10
CA SER A 170 7.85 -12.48 14.01
C SER A 170 8.35 -12.17 15.41
N ASP A 171 9.30 -12.96 15.93
CA ASP A 171 9.94 -12.78 17.22
C ASP A 171 10.96 -11.62 17.24
N ARG A 172 11.16 -10.92 16.12
CA ARG A 172 12.15 -9.83 15.92
C ARG A 172 13.61 -10.23 16.18
N LYS A 173 13.93 -11.52 16.08
CA LYS A 173 15.33 -11.99 16.16
C LYS A 173 16.12 -11.61 14.92
N ILE A 174 15.43 -11.53 13.77
CA ILE A 174 16.01 -11.19 12.47
C ILE A 174 15.13 -10.13 11.80
N ARG A 175 15.74 -9.14 11.14
CA ARG A 175 15.01 -8.12 10.36
C ARG A 175 14.76 -8.61 8.94
N LEU A 176 13.56 -8.34 8.40
CA LEU A 176 13.19 -8.67 7.02
C LEU A 176 14.19 -8.14 5.98
N SER A 177 14.75 -6.96 6.20
CA SER A 177 15.73 -6.30 5.32
C SER A 177 17.09 -6.99 5.28
N THR A 178 17.38 -7.89 6.23
CA THR A 178 18.67 -8.58 6.35
C THR A 178 18.65 -9.97 5.69
N VAL A 179 17.47 -10.47 5.31
CA VAL A 179 17.27 -11.82 4.75
C VAL A 179 17.10 -11.79 3.21
N LEU A 180 17.41 -10.66 2.59
CA LEU A 180 17.43 -10.46 1.14
C LEU A 180 18.87 -10.15 0.71
#